data_AF-A0AAV9WRB8-F1
#
_entry.id   AF-A0AAV9WRB8-F1
#
_cell.length_a   1.000
_cell.length_b   1.000
_cell.length_c   1.000
_cell.angle_alpha   90.00
_cell.angle_beta   90.00
_cell.angle_gamma   90.00
#
_symmetry.space_group_name_H-M   'P 1'
#
loop_
_entity.id
_entity.type
_entity.pdbx_description
1 polymer ?
#
loop_
_entity_poly.entity_id
_entity_poly.type
_entity_poly.pdbx_seq_one_letter_code
_entity_poly.pdbx_strand_id
1 'polypeptide(L)'
;MAPSVEITNLRLPHTSNLLGIDDPTPTISWSYSIPSTQTSPSWQQITYILSLRSWSLETGPDSAKTYVVVGPKGYRSGNITWPKAFPNVESSHAYELSVQAIFAEGQTSVHDEFGSLGGDKLEPEGESADQIAKKFTAGLADASIASGTLNFEGGILGGLDGWYTKAPSITPITTPWSAEGWEKPEPVPAYRNTYTLASKPRVARVYATGFGVYKIFINGKPVSPESTMNPGWTEYAVRMTYQTHDITEHLQAGENVVTVWVADGWYRGRLGLPHKRWSARRGIYGKETGFMALFETFGSETKSFWTGSTSETGWKCIQRSPILETEIYDGEHHDARITIETAGQDEWKDVKPIPEVFISELRRPALNEQTVNWRTLKWDIESWSTETATKSLQAQTAPLIRHTQTFPLKGTIKTPKGKTVWDFAQNITGKIKIKGSAPAGTKLTFLHVEILDHEGEACWIILRGAKATDSYTFSGDGVEEWEPEFTFHGFRYVQVDGLPEGVEIEAVAKVYGSDCEKGLLKFNSTHSDLNRFVENIQWSTRGNFYAVPTDCPQRDERLGWSGDINGGGVDERTLQDGNILEG
;
A
#
# COMPACT_ATOMS: atom_id res chain seq x y z
N MET A 1 -19.69 -40.71 -0.50
CA MET A 1 -19.82 -39.43 -1.24
C MET A 1 -18.58 -38.65 -0.91
N ALA A 2 -17.79 -38.32 -1.92
CA ALA A 2 -16.59 -37.52 -1.72
C ALA A 2 -16.97 -36.17 -1.07
N PRO A 3 -16.22 -35.71 -0.05
CA PRO A 3 -16.46 -34.44 0.59
C PRO A 3 -16.35 -33.29 -0.41
N SER A 4 -17.16 -32.26 -0.21
CA SER A 4 -16.94 -30.99 -0.91
C SER A 4 -15.65 -30.36 -0.37
N VAL A 5 -14.76 -29.95 -1.26
CA VAL A 5 -13.51 -29.26 -0.90
C VAL A 5 -13.46 -27.95 -1.68
N GLU A 6 -13.15 -26.86 -0.98
CA GLU A 6 -13.06 -25.53 -1.58
C GLU A 6 -11.69 -24.93 -1.31
N ILE A 7 -11.10 -24.29 -2.32
CA ILE A 7 -9.93 -23.45 -2.12
C ILE A 7 -10.39 -22.14 -1.51
N THR A 8 -9.90 -21.84 -0.31
CA THR A 8 -10.33 -20.67 0.47
C THR A 8 -9.42 -19.47 0.30
N ASN A 9 -8.18 -19.69 -0.12
CA ASN A 9 -7.21 -18.61 -0.36
C ASN A 9 -6.13 -19.10 -1.32
N LEU A 10 -6.15 -18.68 -2.58
CA LEU A 10 -5.04 -18.84 -3.54
C LEU A 10 -4.27 -17.51 -3.60
N ARG A 11 -2.96 -17.55 -3.39
CA ARG A 11 -2.14 -16.34 -3.28
C ARG A 11 -0.70 -16.53 -3.74
N LEU A 12 -0.02 -15.40 -3.91
CA LEU A 12 1.43 -15.31 -4.01
C LEU A 12 1.95 -14.82 -2.65
N PRO A 13 2.54 -15.67 -1.79
CA PRO A 13 2.69 -15.39 -0.37
C PRO A 13 3.71 -14.28 -0.04
N HIS A 14 4.45 -13.79 -1.02
CA HIS A 14 5.44 -12.72 -0.86
C HIS A 14 4.96 -11.36 -1.38
N THR A 15 3.70 -11.25 -1.85
CA THR A 15 3.09 -9.96 -2.20
C THR A 15 1.59 -9.99 -2.00
N SER A 16 1.03 -8.92 -1.44
CA SER A 16 -0.41 -8.66 -1.45
C SER A 16 -0.85 -7.83 -2.65
N ASN A 17 0.10 -7.26 -3.39
CA ASN A 17 -0.15 -6.38 -4.52
C ASN A 17 0.01 -7.19 -5.81
N LEU A 18 -1.13 -7.55 -6.42
CA LEU A 18 -1.18 -8.39 -7.62
C LEU A 18 -1.06 -7.58 -8.92
N LEU A 19 -1.13 -6.26 -8.84
CA LEU A 19 -0.89 -5.35 -9.95
C LEU A 19 0.52 -4.79 -9.81
N GLY A 20 1.44 -5.25 -10.66
CA GLY A 20 2.82 -4.78 -10.68
C GLY A 20 3.79 -5.64 -9.87
N ILE A 21 3.90 -6.94 -10.17
CA ILE A 21 4.81 -7.86 -9.50
C ILE A 21 6.20 -7.83 -10.14
N ASP A 22 7.24 -7.64 -9.32
CA ASP A 22 8.64 -7.65 -9.78
C ASP A 22 9.38 -8.99 -9.60
N ASP A 23 8.77 -9.96 -8.93
CA ASP A 23 9.31 -11.32 -8.84
C ASP A 23 9.06 -12.06 -10.17
N PRO A 24 10.10 -12.42 -10.95
CA PRO A 24 9.93 -13.14 -12.20
C PRO A 24 9.43 -14.57 -12.00
N THR A 25 9.54 -15.12 -10.79
CA THR A 25 9.22 -16.51 -10.46
C THR A 25 8.51 -16.60 -9.11
N PRO A 26 7.31 -15.98 -8.98
CA PRO A 26 6.66 -15.85 -7.69
C PRO A 26 6.29 -17.22 -7.11
N THR A 27 6.38 -17.34 -5.80
CA THR A 27 5.91 -18.54 -5.09
C THR A 27 4.38 -18.60 -5.15
N ILE A 28 3.81 -19.80 -5.28
CA ILE A 28 2.37 -20.04 -5.29
C ILE A 28 1.98 -20.76 -4.00
N SER A 29 0.85 -20.40 -3.40
CA SER A 29 0.34 -21.03 -2.19
C SER A 29 -1.18 -21.04 -2.17
N TRP A 30 -1.78 -22.08 -1.61
CA TRP A 30 -3.22 -22.06 -1.31
C TRP A 30 -3.60 -22.74 -0.01
N SER A 31 -4.75 -22.33 0.53
CA SER A 31 -5.47 -22.98 1.62
C SER A 31 -6.79 -23.55 1.12
N TYR A 32 -7.33 -24.54 1.84
CA TYR A 32 -8.60 -25.17 1.51
C TYR A 32 -9.42 -25.47 2.77
N SER A 33 -10.73 -25.63 2.60
CA SER A 33 -11.66 -26.07 3.63
C SER A 33 -12.32 -27.39 3.24
N ILE A 34 -12.58 -28.22 4.26
CA ILE A 34 -13.35 -29.46 4.12
C ILE A 34 -14.40 -29.46 5.25
N PRO A 35 -15.69 -29.73 4.97
CA PRO A 35 -16.72 -29.85 6.00
C PRO A 35 -16.35 -30.91 7.04
N SER A 36 -16.33 -30.53 8.32
CA SER A 36 -15.93 -31.41 9.43
C SER A 36 -16.78 -32.67 9.57
N THR A 37 -18.01 -32.65 9.06
CA THR A 37 -18.92 -33.81 9.04
C THR A 37 -18.58 -34.85 7.97
N GLN A 38 -17.60 -34.59 7.11
CA GLN A 38 -17.25 -35.42 5.94
C GLN A 38 -15.77 -35.85 5.92
N THR A 39 -15.02 -35.58 7.00
CA THR A 39 -13.56 -35.84 7.05
C THR A 39 -13.24 -37.17 7.76
N SER A 40 -12.76 -38.14 6.99
CA SER A 40 -11.92 -39.23 7.50
C SER A 40 -10.47 -38.70 7.64
N PRO A 41 -9.68 -39.07 8.67
CA PRO A 41 -8.28 -38.64 8.81
C PRO A 41 -7.38 -39.01 7.62
N SER A 42 -7.82 -39.90 6.75
CA SER A 42 -7.10 -40.34 5.53
C SER A 42 -7.39 -39.51 4.29
N TRP A 43 -8.27 -38.51 4.35
CA TRP A 43 -8.54 -37.56 3.26
C TRP A 43 -7.45 -36.48 3.21
N GLN A 44 -6.76 -36.37 2.08
CA GLN A 44 -5.68 -35.41 1.89
C GLN A 44 -5.55 -35.02 0.42
N GLN A 45 -4.86 -33.90 0.17
CA GLN A 45 -4.42 -33.57 -1.18
C GLN A 45 -3.38 -34.60 -1.64
N ILE A 46 -3.53 -35.09 -2.87
CA ILE A 46 -2.65 -36.09 -3.46
C ILE A 46 -1.81 -35.54 -4.62
N THR A 47 -2.33 -34.52 -5.32
CA THR A 47 -1.64 -33.78 -6.37
C THR A 47 -2.38 -32.46 -6.68
N TYR A 48 -1.86 -31.69 -7.62
CA TYR A 48 -2.49 -30.48 -8.14
C TYR A 48 -2.24 -30.37 -9.65
N ILE A 49 -3.04 -29.55 -10.33
CA ILE A 49 -2.79 -29.09 -11.69
C ILE A 49 -2.77 -27.56 -11.65
N LEU A 50 -1.72 -26.96 -12.19
CA LEU A 50 -1.60 -25.52 -12.38
C LEU A 50 -1.83 -25.20 -13.85
N SER A 51 -2.64 -24.20 -14.12
CA SER A 51 -2.80 -23.60 -15.44
C SER A 51 -2.43 -22.13 -15.36
N LEU A 52 -1.53 -21.68 -16.22
CA LEU A 52 -1.18 -20.28 -16.35
C LEU A 52 -1.58 -19.80 -17.75
N ARG A 53 -2.51 -18.87 -17.81
CA ARG A 53 -2.80 -18.14 -19.04
C ARG A 53 -2.08 -16.79 -18.99
N SER A 54 -1.35 -16.43 -20.04
CA SER A 54 -0.53 -15.21 -20.10
C SER A 54 -0.70 -14.48 -21.43
N TRP A 55 -0.77 -13.15 -21.38
CA TRP A 55 -0.86 -12.28 -22.56
C TRP A 55 -0.18 -10.93 -22.33
N SER A 56 0.30 -10.32 -23.40
CA SER A 56 0.78 -8.93 -23.37
C SER A 56 -0.40 -7.96 -23.21
N LEU A 57 -0.21 -6.90 -22.44
CA LEU A 57 -1.18 -5.83 -22.29
C LEU A 57 -1.45 -5.07 -23.60
N GLU A 58 -0.58 -5.19 -24.61
CA GLU A 58 -0.79 -4.61 -25.94
C GLU A 58 -1.77 -5.45 -26.78
N THR A 59 -1.52 -6.75 -26.88
CA THR A 59 -2.31 -7.67 -27.72
C THR A 59 -3.60 -8.14 -27.04
N GLY A 60 -3.66 -8.14 -25.72
CA GLY A 60 -4.86 -8.47 -24.94
C GLY A 60 -5.13 -9.99 -24.82
N PRO A 61 -6.18 -10.36 -24.07
CA PRO A 61 -6.42 -11.74 -23.64
C PRO A 61 -6.74 -12.72 -24.78
N ASP A 62 -7.22 -12.24 -25.93
CA ASP A 62 -7.52 -13.10 -27.10
C ASP A 62 -6.26 -13.73 -27.70
N SER A 63 -5.09 -13.13 -27.44
CA SER A 63 -3.77 -13.63 -27.86
C SER A 63 -3.09 -14.52 -26.82
N ALA A 64 -3.79 -14.89 -25.75
CA ALA A 64 -3.17 -15.51 -24.60
C ALA A 64 -2.61 -16.92 -24.91
N LYS A 65 -1.43 -17.19 -24.35
CA LYS A 65 -0.83 -18.52 -24.31
C LYS A 65 -1.21 -19.20 -23.01
N THR A 66 -1.46 -20.50 -23.05
CA THR A 66 -1.80 -21.30 -21.88
C THR A 66 -0.73 -22.35 -21.63
N TYR A 67 -0.31 -22.47 -20.38
CA TYR A 67 0.68 -23.42 -19.91
C TYR A 67 0.03 -24.27 -18.82
N VAL A 68 0.18 -25.59 -18.89
CA VAL A 68 -0.38 -26.51 -17.90
C VAL A 68 0.74 -27.35 -17.31
N VAL A 69 0.78 -27.43 -15.98
CA VAL A 69 1.75 -28.19 -15.20
C VAL A 69 1.02 -29.07 -14.21
N VAL A 70 1.43 -30.34 -14.15
CA VAL A 70 0.93 -31.30 -13.17
C VAL A 70 1.90 -31.42 -12.01
N GLY A 71 1.39 -31.28 -10.79
CA GLY A 71 2.17 -31.40 -9.57
C GLY A 71 2.73 -32.80 -9.34
N PRO A 72 3.77 -32.93 -8.49
CA PRO A 72 4.33 -34.23 -8.15
C PRO A 72 3.33 -35.08 -7.36
N LYS A 73 3.42 -36.40 -7.56
CA LYS A 73 2.63 -37.40 -6.84
C LYS A 73 2.87 -37.30 -5.33
N GLY A 74 1.80 -37.32 -4.54
CA GLY A 74 1.86 -37.32 -3.07
C GLY A 74 2.07 -35.95 -2.45
N TYR A 75 1.93 -34.86 -3.21
CA TYR A 75 2.05 -33.50 -2.69
C TYR A 75 0.84 -33.14 -1.82
N ARG A 76 1.10 -32.95 -0.52
CA ARG A 76 0.06 -32.76 0.49
C ARG A 76 -0.34 -31.30 0.73
N SER A 77 0.64 -30.40 0.77
CA SER A 77 0.44 -28.96 1.01
C SER A 77 1.77 -28.24 1.07
N GLY A 78 1.78 -26.95 0.73
CA GLY A 78 2.94 -26.08 0.95
C GLY A 78 3.02 -24.93 -0.04
N ASN A 79 4.14 -24.23 0.02
CA ASN A 79 4.51 -23.25 -0.99
C ASN A 79 5.10 -23.99 -2.19
N ILE A 80 4.71 -23.56 -3.39
CA ILE A 80 5.15 -24.12 -4.66
C ILE A 80 6.04 -23.09 -5.33
N THR A 81 7.27 -23.50 -5.61
CA THR A 81 8.18 -22.73 -6.47
C THR A 81 7.58 -22.62 -7.86
N TRP A 82 7.69 -21.44 -8.47
CA TRP A 82 7.24 -21.21 -9.85
C TRP A 82 7.73 -22.33 -10.80
N PRO A 83 6.82 -23.05 -11.48
CA PRO A 83 7.22 -24.14 -12.36
C PRO A 83 8.14 -23.66 -13.48
N LYS A 84 9.24 -24.39 -13.73
CA LYS A 84 10.19 -24.07 -14.81
C LYS A 84 9.57 -24.08 -16.22
N ALA A 85 8.45 -24.77 -16.37
CA ALA A 85 7.69 -24.83 -17.62
C ALA A 85 6.85 -23.57 -17.87
N PHE A 86 6.57 -22.78 -16.82
CA PHE A 86 5.93 -21.48 -16.98
C PHE A 86 6.96 -20.45 -17.46
N PRO A 87 6.57 -19.49 -18.31
CA PRO A 87 7.39 -18.33 -18.57
C PRO A 87 7.64 -17.56 -17.28
N ASN A 88 8.73 -16.81 -17.21
CA ASN A 88 8.90 -15.84 -16.15
C ASN A 88 7.80 -14.77 -16.24
N VAL A 89 7.51 -14.12 -15.12
CA VAL A 89 6.71 -12.89 -15.13
C VAL A 89 7.48 -11.82 -15.89
N GLU A 90 6.79 -11.17 -16.81
CA GLU A 90 7.32 -10.16 -17.72
C GLU A 90 6.59 -8.84 -17.52
N SER A 91 7.27 -7.75 -17.88
CA SER A 91 6.67 -6.43 -17.79
C SER A 91 5.60 -6.24 -18.87
N SER A 92 4.57 -5.43 -18.58
CA SER A 92 3.43 -5.22 -19.46
C SER A 92 2.75 -6.52 -19.90
N HIS A 93 2.70 -7.52 -19.02
CA HIS A 93 1.98 -8.77 -19.21
C HIS A 93 1.04 -9.05 -18.05
N ALA A 94 -0.13 -9.60 -18.38
CA ALA A 94 -1.10 -10.07 -17.41
C ALA A 94 -1.20 -11.60 -17.43
N TYR A 95 -1.59 -12.14 -16.28
CA TYR A 95 -1.57 -13.55 -15.99
C TYR A 95 -2.85 -13.95 -15.25
N GLU A 96 -3.41 -15.09 -15.62
CA GLU A 96 -4.47 -15.79 -14.90
C GLU A 96 -3.90 -17.15 -14.47
N LEU A 97 -3.60 -17.28 -13.17
CA LEU A 97 -3.14 -18.52 -12.56
C LEU A 97 -4.35 -19.25 -12.00
N SER A 98 -4.57 -20.49 -12.43
CA SER A 98 -5.57 -21.38 -11.88
C SER A 98 -4.92 -22.61 -11.26
N VAL A 99 -5.48 -23.08 -10.16
CA VAL A 99 -5.11 -24.34 -9.52
C VAL A 99 -6.34 -25.25 -9.47
N GLN A 100 -6.10 -26.54 -9.70
CA GLN A 100 -7.04 -27.62 -9.42
C GLN A 100 -6.34 -28.60 -8.46
N ALA A 101 -6.64 -28.50 -7.17
CA ALA A 101 -6.13 -29.37 -6.14
C ALA A 101 -6.98 -30.64 -6.08
N ILE A 102 -6.33 -31.81 -6.15
CA ILE A 102 -7.01 -33.11 -6.20
C ILE A 102 -6.85 -33.80 -4.86
N PHE A 103 -7.99 -34.19 -4.27
CA PHE A 103 -8.10 -34.83 -2.97
C PHE A 103 -8.69 -36.22 -3.11
N ALA A 104 -8.25 -37.17 -2.29
CA ALA A 104 -8.79 -38.53 -2.25
C ALA A 104 -8.53 -39.22 -0.90
N GLU A 105 -9.21 -40.36 -0.67
CA GLU A 105 -9.07 -41.19 0.54
C GLU A 105 -8.05 -42.33 0.39
N GLY A 106 -7.22 -42.57 1.42
CA GLY A 106 -6.39 -43.78 1.55
C GLY A 106 -4.94 -43.66 1.06
N GLN A 107 -4.08 -44.63 1.42
CA GLN A 107 -2.68 -44.67 1.00
C GLN A 107 -2.56 -44.87 -0.52
N THR A 108 -2.33 -43.78 -1.25
CA THR A 108 -1.38 -43.54 -2.37
C THR A 108 -0.87 -44.72 -3.22
N SER A 109 -1.56 -45.85 -3.41
CA SER A 109 -1.09 -46.96 -4.27
C SER A 109 -1.85 -47.10 -5.58
N VAL A 110 -2.74 -46.17 -5.91
CA VAL A 110 -3.28 -45.99 -7.29
C VAL A 110 -2.19 -45.45 -8.25
N HIS A 111 -0.91 -45.43 -7.83
CA HIS A 111 0.18 -44.71 -8.47
C HIS A 111 0.76 -45.37 -9.72
N ASP A 112 0.51 -46.66 -9.95
CA ASP A 112 1.15 -47.42 -11.04
C ASP A 112 0.34 -47.42 -12.36
N GLU A 113 -0.98 -47.20 -12.31
CA GLU A 113 -1.81 -47.16 -13.53
C GLU A 113 -1.70 -45.84 -14.32
N PHE A 114 -1.19 -44.77 -13.70
CA PHE A 114 -1.08 -43.43 -14.31
C PHE A 114 0.32 -43.07 -14.85
N GLY A 115 1.29 -43.99 -14.84
CA GLY A 115 2.58 -43.81 -15.52
C GLY A 115 3.33 -42.49 -15.22
N SER A 116 4.07 -42.00 -16.22
CA SER A 116 5.05 -40.88 -16.21
C SER A 116 4.48 -39.46 -16.09
N LEU A 117 3.20 -39.31 -15.72
CA LEU A 117 2.44 -38.04 -15.61
C LEU A 117 2.80 -37.20 -14.36
N GLY A 118 3.85 -37.56 -13.62
CA GLY A 118 4.28 -36.84 -12.41
C GLY A 118 5.58 -36.04 -12.63
N GLY A 119 5.63 -34.84 -12.05
CA GLY A 119 6.76 -33.89 -12.10
C GLY A 119 6.42 -32.65 -12.91
N ASP A 120 7.15 -31.55 -12.72
CA ASP A 120 6.96 -30.29 -13.47
C ASP A 120 7.21 -30.50 -14.97
N LYS A 121 6.20 -31.02 -15.68
CA LYS A 121 6.21 -31.26 -17.12
C LYS A 121 5.13 -30.41 -17.76
N LEU A 122 5.51 -29.74 -18.84
CA LEU A 122 4.55 -29.14 -19.75
C LEU A 122 3.86 -30.30 -20.48
N GLU A 123 2.55 -30.46 -20.27
CA GLU A 123 1.77 -31.44 -21.04
C GLU A 123 1.63 -30.97 -22.51
N PRO A 124 1.49 -31.89 -23.48
CA PRO A 124 1.51 -31.55 -24.89
C PRO A 124 0.38 -30.57 -25.26
N GLU A 125 0.66 -29.71 -26.24
CA GLU A 125 -0.31 -28.79 -26.83
C GLU A 125 -1.64 -29.51 -27.12
N GLY A 126 -2.70 -29.16 -26.38
CA GLY A 126 -4.07 -29.57 -26.72
C GLY A 126 -4.94 -30.11 -25.58
N GLU A 127 -4.39 -30.55 -24.44
CA GLU A 127 -5.21 -30.96 -23.29
C GLU A 127 -5.36 -29.84 -22.26
N SER A 128 -6.61 -29.50 -21.95
CA SER A 128 -6.96 -28.55 -20.90
C SER A 128 -6.72 -29.13 -19.50
N ALA A 129 -6.50 -28.25 -18.52
CA ALA A 129 -6.38 -28.62 -17.12
C ALA A 129 -7.59 -29.47 -16.64
N ASP A 130 -8.81 -29.14 -17.09
CA ASP A 130 -10.02 -29.91 -16.80
C ASP A 130 -10.00 -31.34 -17.35
N GLN A 131 -9.48 -31.54 -18.56
CA GLN A 131 -9.35 -32.87 -19.15
C GLN A 131 -8.35 -33.71 -18.35
N ILE A 132 -7.25 -33.11 -17.91
CA ILE A 132 -6.23 -33.77 -17.10
C ILE A 132 -6.80 -34.11 -15.71
N ALA A 133 -7.50 -33.16 -15.06
CA ALA A 133 -8.12 -33.37 -13.75
C ALA A 133 -9.15 -34.51 -13.77
N LYS A 134 -9.96 -34.59 -14.85
CA LYS A 134 -10.90 -35.69 -15.07
C LYS A 134 -10.20 -37.04 -15.22
N LYS A 135 -9.08 -37.10 -15.94
CA LYS A 135 -8.28 -38.33 -16.05
C LYS A 135 -7.73 -38.78 -14.69
N PHE A 136 -7.23 -37.86 -13.87
CA PHE A 136 -6.73 -38.18 -12.52
C PHE A 136 -7.80 -38.72 -11.58
N THR A 137 -9.04 -38.27 -11.75
CA THR A 137 -10.17 -38.67 -10.87
C THR A 137 -10.94 -39.88 -11.39
N ALA A 138 -10.85 -40.23 -12.67
CA ALA A 138 -11.63 -41.30 -13.30
C ALA A 138 -11.45 -42.71 -12.68
N GLY A 139 -10.35 -42.96 -11.96
CA GLY A 139 -10.06 -44.24 -11.28
C GLY A 139 -10.19 -44.20 -9.75
N LEU A 140 -10.61 -43.07 -9.18
CA LEU A 140 -10.67 -42.88 -7.73
C LEU A 140 -12.13 -42.95 -7.25
N ALA A 141 -12.42 -43.91 -6.36
CA ALA A 141 -13.78 -44.13 -5.86
C ALA A 141 -14.34 -42.94 -5.05
N ASP A 142 -13.46 -42.21 -4.36
CA ASP A 142 -13.79 -41.05 -3.55
C ASP A 142 -12.71 -39.97 -3.75
N ALA A 143 -12.89 -39.15 -4.79
CA ALA A 143 -12.01 -38.01 -5.09
C ALA A 143 -12.79 -36.72 -5.33
N SER A 144 -12.17 -35.61 -4.93
CA SER A 144 -12.71 -34.25 -5.10
C SER A 144 -11.67 -33.35 -5.75
N ILE A 145 -12.14 -32.42 -6.57
CA ILE A 145 -11.33 -31.36 -7.16
C ILE A 145 -11.78 -30.05 -6.55
N ALA A 146 -10.84 -29.32 -5.94
CA ALA A 146 -11.04 -27.96 -5.50
C ALA A 146 -10.29 -27.02 -6.44
N SER A 147 -10.96 -25.99 -6.94
CA SER A 147 -10.40 -25.07 -7.93
C SER A 147 -10.32 -23.64 -7.36
N GLY A 148 -9.33 -22.89 -7.80
CA GLY A 148 -9.16 -21.47 -7.48
C GLY A 148 -8.40 -20.75 -8.57
N THR A 149 -8.68 -19.46 -8.76
CA THR A 149 -8.05 -18.63 -9.80
C THR A 149 -7.57 -17.32 -9.20
N LEU A 150 -6.43 -16.84 -9.68
CA LEU A 150 -5.76 -15.62 -9.24
C LEU A 150 -5.25 -14.86 -10.46
N ASN A 151 -5.70 -13.61 -10.62
CA ASN A 151 -5.20 -12.72 -11.66
C ASN A 151 -4.10 -11.82 -11.09
N PHE A 152 -3.03 -11.65 -11.86
CA PHE A 152 -1.95 -10.74 -11.52
C PHE A 152 -1.26 -10.18 -12.77
N GLU A 153 -0.45 -9.14 -12.61
CA GLU A 153 0.25 -8.44 -13.69
C GLU A 153 1.69 -8.16 -13.30
N GLY A 154 2.62 -8.29 -14.25
CA GLY A 154 4.02 -7.94 -14.05
C GLY A 154 4.23 -6.44 -13.90
N GLY A 155 5.18 -6.06 -13.06
CA GLY A 155 5.60 -4.68 -12.85
C GLY A 155 6.54 -4.18 -13.95
N ILE A 156 7.50 -3.34 -13.57
CA ILE A 156 8.59 -2.91 -14.44
C ILE A 156 9.66 -4.01 -14.58
N LEU A 157 9.90 -4.77 -13.50
CA LEU A 157 10.99 -5.75 -13.34
C LEU A 157 12.39 -5.17 -13.58
N GLY A 158 13.43 -5.88 -13.12
CA GLY A 158 14.82 -5.52 -13.44
C GLY A 158 15.34 -4.24 -12.76
N GLY A 159 14.62 -3.72 -11.76
CA GLY A 159 15.01 -2.53 -11.03
C GLY A 159 15.09 -1.29 -11.94
N LEU A 160 16.04 -0.40 -11.66
CA LEU A 160 16.16 0.87 -12.40
C LEU A 160 16.47 0.66 -13.90
N ASP A 161 17.19 -0.40 -14.26
CA ASP A 161 17.47 -0.72 -15.68
C ASP A 161 16.19 -1.08 -16.45
N GLY A 162 15.22 -1.70 -15.79
CA GLY A 162 13.89 -1.94 -16.37
C GLY A 162 13.13 -0.64 -16.64
N TRP A 163 13.23 0.33 -15.73
CA TRP A 163 12.67 1.67 -15.94
C TRP A 163 13.31 2.38 -17.13
N TYR A 164 14.64 2.35 -17.25
CA TYR A 164 15.34 2.93 -18.40
C TYR A 164 15.07 2.20 -19.72
N THR A 165 14.85 0.89 -19.67
CA THR A 165 14.44 0.12 -20.85
C THR A 165 13.09 0.61 -21.40
N LYS A 166 12.15 0.96 -20.51
CA LYS A 166 10.84 1.47 -20.88
C LYS A 166 10.81 2.97 -21.18
N ALA A 167 11.62 3.75 -20.47
CA ALA A 167 11.65 5.20 -20.53
C ALA A 167 13.11 5.71 -20.41
N PRO A 168 13.86 5.79 -21.52
CA PRO A 168 15.31 6.03 -21.48
C PRO A 168 15.75 7.35 -20.82
N SER A 169 14.92 8.40 -20.85
CA SER A 169 15.21 9.69 -20.22
C SER A 169 14.45 9.92 -18.92
N ILE A 170 13.83 8.87 -18.34
CA ILE A 170 13.10 9.04 -17.09
C ILE A 170 14.03 9.48 -15.98
N THR A 171 13.59 10.50 -15.25
CA THR A 171 14.29 10.96 -14.05
C THR A 171 13.26 11.43 -13.02
N PRO A 172 13.57 11.34 -11.72
CA PRO A 172 12.79 12.02 -10.71
C PRO A 172 12.75 13.53 -10.94
N ILE A 173 11.61 14.14 -10.65
CA ILE A 173 11.41 15.57 -10.76
C ILE A 173 11.11 16.18 -9.40
N THR A 174 11.70 17.35 -9.14
CA THR A 174 11.49 18.16 -7.95
C THR A 174 11.14 19.60 -8.32
N THR A 175 10.83 20.38 -7.31
CA THR A 175 10.46 21.79 -7.39
C THR A 175 11.70 22.67 -7.59
N PRO A 176 11.61 23.81 -8.29
CA PRO A 176 12.76 24.66 -8.59
C PRO A 176 13.13 25.63 -7.46
N TRP A 177 12.32 25.79 -6.41
CA TRP A 177 12.59 26.73 -5.34
C TRP A 177 13.68 26.23 -4.36
N SER A 178 14.32 27.19 -3.68
CA SER A 178 15.45 26.92 -2.78
C SER A 178 15.07 25.92 -1.69
N ALA A 179 15.94 24.93 -1.48
CA ALA A 179 15.79 24.01 -0.37
C ALA A 179 15.96 24.69 1.00
N GLU A 180 16.43 25.93 1.10
CA GLU A 180 16.76 26.62 2.38
C GLU A 180 15.61 26.67 3.42
N GLY A 181 14.36 26.40 3.03
CA GLY A 181 13.19 26.26 3.92
C GLY A 181 12.92 24.85 4.50
N TRP A 182 13.74 23.83 4.18
CA TRP A 182 13.50 22.41 4.52
C TRP A 182 13.34 22.11 6.02
N GLU A 183 13.75 23.03 6.91
CA GLU A 183 13.65 22.89 8.36
C GLU A 183 12.23 23.07 8.91
N LYS A 184 11.27 23.49 8.08
CA LYS A 184 9.85 23.63 8.42
C LYS A 184 8.96 23.02 7.33
N PRO A 185 7.70 22.67 7.63
CA PRO A 185 6.71 22.34 6.61
C PRO A 185 6.51 23.51 5.64
N GLU A 186 6.26 23.15 4.39
CA GLU A 186 5.87 24.06 3.33
C GLU A 186 4.54 23.58 2.72
N PRO A 187 3.82 24.44 1.97
CA PRO A 187 2.67 24.01 1.21
C PRO A 187 3.01 22.82 0.31
N VAL A 188 2.09 21.86 0.24
CA VAL A 188 2.30 20.63 -0.55
C VAL A 188 2.36 21.00 -2.03
N PRO A 189 3.51 20.86 -2.72
CA PRO A 189 3.58 21.16 -4.15
C PRO A 189 2.68 20.23 -4.97
N ALA A 190 2.17 20.79 -6.06
CA ALA A 190 1.49 20.04 -7.09
C ALA A 190 2.29 20.10 -8.40
N TYR A 191 2.37 18.95 -9.07
CA TYR A 191 2.99 18.80 -10.38
C TYR A 191 1.90 18.52 -11.40
N ARG A 192 2.01 19.04 -12.62
CA ARG A 192 1.01 18.87 -13.67
C ARG A 192 1.65 18.55 -15.00
N ASN A 193 0.97 17.72 -15.77
CA ASN A 193 1.23 17.50 -17.18
C ASN A 193 -0.10 17.26 -17.94
N THR A 194 -0.09 17.47 -19.25
CA THR A 194 -1.21 17.20 -20.15
C THR A 194 -0.83 16.11 -21.13
N TYR A 195 -1.76 15.21 -21.41
CA TYR A 195 -1.52 14.05 -22.23
C TYR A 195 -2.70 13.80 -23.19
N THR A 196 -2.42 13.77 -24.49
CA THR A 196 -3.45 13.70 -25.54
C THR A 196 -3.49 12.32 -26.20
N LEU A 197 -4.68 11.72 -26.18
CA LEU A 197 -4.95 10.40 -26.71
C LEU A 197 -5.89 10.47 -27.92
N ALA A 198 -5.60 9.71 -28.98
CA ALA A 198 -6.47 9.66 -30.16
C ALA A 198 -7.80 8.95 -29.86
N SER A 199 -7.78 7.99 -28.93
CA SER A 199 -8.92 7.18 -28.51
C SER A 199 -8.76 6.78 -27.03
N LYS A 200 -9.84 6.34 -26.37
CA LYS A 200 -9.73 5.78 -25.02
C LYS A 200 -8.91 4.48 -25.08
N PRO A 201 -7.89 4.30 -24.21
CA PRO A 201 -7.08 3.10 -24.22
C PRO A 201 -7.89 1.90 -23.72
N ARG A 202 -7.52 0.70 -24.16
CA ARG A 202 -8.08 -0.55 -23.63
C ARG A 202 -7.54 -0.86 -22.24
N VAL A 203 -6.27 -0.55 -22.01
CA VAL A 203 -5.57 -0.72 -20.73
C VAL A 203 -4.63 0.46 -20.55
N ALA A 204 -4.54 0.99 -19.33
CA ALA A 204 -3.53 1.97 -18.97
C ALA A 204 -3.02 1.76 -17.54
N ARG A 205 -1.73 2.02 -17.35
CA ARG A 205 -1.01 1.85 -16.09
C ARG A 205 -0.22 3.10 -15.77
N VAL A 206 -0.11 3.41 -14.49
CA VAL A 206 0.94 4.29 -13.99
C VAL A 206 1.76 3.54 -12.95
N TYR A 207 3.07 3.56 -13.12
CA TYR A 207 4.05 3.11 -12.15
C TYR A 207 4.63 4.36 -11.50
N ALA A 208 4.53 4.48 -10.18
CA ALA A 208 4.91 5.71 -9.49
C ALA A 208 5.57 5.46 -8.13
N THR A 209 6.52 6.33 -7.81
CA THR A 209 7.21 6.40 -6.51
C THR A 209 7.42 7.86 -6.10
N GLY A 210 7.69 8.11 -4.83
CA GLY A 210 7.86 9.44 -4.24
C GLY A 210 9.08 9.55 -3.33
N PHE A 211 9.73 10.70 -3.40
CA PHE A 211 10.68 11.22 -2.42
C PHE A 211 9.88 12.00 -1.39
N GLY A 212 9.26 11.25 -0.49
CA GLY A 212 8.16 11.71 0.34
C GLY A 212 6.97 10.78 0.16
N VAL A 213 5.77 11.36 0.16
CA VAL A 213 4.54 10.63 -0.17
C VAL A 213 3.79 11.38 -1.25
N TYR A 214 3.07 10.66 -2.12
CA TYR A 214 2.41 11.24 -3.28
C TYR A 214 0.93 10.83 -3.39
N LYS A 215 0.18 11.65 -4.13
CA LYS A 215 -1.16 11.31 -4.62
C LYS A 215 -1.37 11.79 -6.05
N ILE A 216 -1.85 10.90 -6.91
CA ILE A 216 -2.08 11.18 -8.34
C ILE A 216 -3.57 11.43 -8.57
N PHE A 217 -3.86 12.45 -9.37
CA PHE A 217 -5.17 12.77 -9.90
C PHE A 217 -5.08 12.80 -11.42
N ILE A 218 -6.08 12.23 -12.09
CA ILE A 218 -6.24 12.31 -13.54
C ILE A 218 -7.64 12.86 -13.80
N ASN A 219 -7.73 13.94 -14.57
CA ASN A 219 -8.97 14.64 -14.87
C ASN A 219 -9.76 15.02 -13.59
N GLY A 220 -9.03 15.44 -12.55
CA GLY A 220 -9.59 15.82 -11.24
C GLY A 220 -9.99 14.65 -10.33
N LYS A 221 -9.89 13.40 -10.79
CA LYS A 221 -10.23 12.21 -9.99
C LYS A 221 -8.98 11.55 -9.41
N PRO A 222 -8.97 11.20 -8.10
CA PRO A 222 -7.85 10.46 -7.53
C PRO A 222 -7.69 9.09 -8.21
N VAL A 223 -6.45 8.72 -8.52
CA VAL A 223 -6.10 7.45 -9.17
C VAL A 223 -6.31 6.26 -8.23
N SER A 224 -5.91 6.41 -6.96
CA SER A 224 -6.04 5.37 -5.93
C SER A 224 -6.73 5.92 -4.67
N PRO A 225 -8.04 6.21 -4.73
CA PRO A 225 -8.79 6.73 -3.58
C PRO A 225 -8.80 5.79 -2.37
N GLU A 226 -8.55 4.50 -2.57
CA GLU A 226 -8.52 3.47 -1.54
C GLU A 226 -7.21 3.41 -0.76
N SER A 227 -6.11 3.98 -1.28
CA SER A 227 -4.80 4.01 -0.62
C SER A 227 -4.30 5.42 -0.32
N THR A 228 -3.41 5.54 0.66
CA THR A 228 -2.81 6.81 1.09
C THR A 228 -1.35 6.60 1.49
N MET A 229 -0.61 7.69 1.69
CA MET A 229 0.80 7.67 2.12
C MET A 229 1.72 6.84 1.21
N ASN A 230 1.38 6.68 -0.07
CA ASN A 230 2.21 6.01 -1.07
C ASN A 230 3.53 6.79 -1.27
N PRO A 231 4.72 6.16 -1.35
CA PRO A 231 4.97 4.71 -1.45
C PRO A 231 5.18 3.98 -0.12
N GLY A 232 4.86 4.62 1.02
CA GLY A 232 5.15 4.12 2.35
C GLY A 232 6.54 4.54 2.84
N TRP A 233 7.02 3.84 3.88
CA TRP A 233 8.31 4.08 4.51
C TRP A 233 9.25 2.89 4.29
N THR A 234 10.40 3.17 3.71
CA THR A 234 11.52 2.25 3.58
C THR A 234 12.81 2.96 3.98
N GLU A 235 13.91 2.21 4.07
CA GLU A 235 15.23 2.81 4.05
C GLU A 235 15.51 3.29 2.61
N TYR A 236 15.10 4.53 2.29
CA TYR A 236 15.09 5.06 0.92
C TYR A 236 16.46 5.00 0.23
N ALA A 237 17.56 5.05 1.00
CA ALA A 237 18.93 4.91 0.49
C ALA A 237 19.24 3.50 -0.05
N VAL A 238 18.58 2.48 0.51
CA VAL A 238 18.80 1.07 0.17
C VAL A 238 17.71 0.57 -0.77
N ARG A 239 16.46 0.97 -0.53
CA ARG A 239 15.29 0.46 -1.21
C ARG A 239 14.19 1.50 -1.24
N MET A 240 13.74 1.84 -2.43
CA MET A 240 12.56 2.62 -2.73
C MET A 240 11.53 1.71 -3.41
N THR A 241 10.29 1.81 -2.98
CA THR A 241 9.19 1.04 -3.56
C THR A 241 8.38 1.89 -4.52
N TYR A 242 7.89 1.30 -5.61
CA TYR A 242 6.88 1.92 -6.46
C TYR A 242 5.57 1.13 -6.40
N GLN A 243 4.48 1.80 -6.76
CA GLN A 243 3.15 1.20 -6.89
C GLN A 243 2.72 1.26 -8.36
N THR A 244 1.97 0.24 -8.78
CA THR A 244 1.28 0.24 -10.07
C THR A 244 -0.19 0.50 -9.86
N HIS A 245 -0.76 1.47 -10.57
CA HIS A 245 -2.18 1.79 -10.53
C HIS A 245 -2.82 1.59 -11.90
N ASP A 246 -4.03 1.04 -11.92
CA ASP A 246 -4.86 1.00 -13.12
C ASP A 246 -5.52 2.38 -13.32
N ILE A 247 -5.21 3.02 -14.45
CA ILE A 247 -5.74 4.35 -14.81
C ILE A 247 -6.62 4.31 -16.06
N THR A 248 -7.02 3.11 -16.50
CA THR A 248 -7.78 2.91 -17.74
C THR A 248 -9.08 3.72 -17.74
N GLU A 249 -9.80 3.71 -16.62
CA GLU A 249 -11.08 4.41 -16.47
C GLU A 249 -10.96 5.88 -16.11
N HIS A 250 -9.75 6.36 -15.81
CA HIS A 250 -9.49 7.79 -15.57
C HIS A 250 -9.22 8.55 -16.87
N LEU A 251 -8.83 7.84 -17.93
CA LEU A 251 -8.44 8.42 -19.21
C LEU A 251 -9.61 8.48 -20.21
N GLN A 252 -9.58 9.50 -21.05
CA GLN A 252 -10.51 9.74 -22.14
C GLN A 252 -9.79 10.01 -23.46
N ALA A 253 -10.52 9.93 -24.58
CA ALA A 253 -10.03 10.45 -25.85
C ALA A 253 -9.89 11.98 -25.79
N GLY A 254 -8.89 12.53 -26.48
CA GLY A 254 -8.53 13.94 -26.40
C GLY A 254 -7.54 14.22 -25.26
N GLU A 255 -7.61 15.44 -24.72
CA GLU A 255 -6.71 15.90 -23.66
C GLU A 255 -7.09 15.30 -22.30
N ASN A 256 -6.08 14.87 -21.56
CA ASN A 256 -6.15 14.44 -20.17
C ASN A 256 -5.18 15.26 -19.34
N VAL A 257 -5.59 15.65 -18.13
CA VAL A 257 -4.74 16.40 -17.20
C VAL A 257 -4.34 15.48 -16.06
N VAL A 258 -3.03 15.32 -15.87
CA VAL A 258 -2.46 14.62 -14.72
C VAL A 258 -1.97 15.65 -13.71
N THR A 259 -2.35 15.49 -12.45
CA THR A 259 -1.85 16.28 -11.33
C THR A 259 -1.31 15.35 -10.25
N VAL A 260 -0.16 15.66 -9.67
CA VAL A 260 0.45 14.86 -8.59
C VAL A 260 0.75 15.78 -7.42
N TRP A 261 0.21 15.49 -6.24
CA TRP A 261 0.62 16.13 -4.99
C TRP A 261 1.75 15.34 -4.37
N VAL A 262 2.77 16.02 -3.86
CA VAL A 262 3.91 15.38 -3.19
C VAL A 262 4.18 16.09 -1.87
N ALA A 263 4.06 15.35 -0.76
CA ALA A 263 4.30 15.85 0.59
C ALA A 263 5.55 15.20 1.21
N ASP A 264 6.02 15.76 2.31
CA ASP A 264 7.26 15.40 3.00
C ASP A 264 7.37 13.92 3.37
N GLY A 265 6.26 13.34 3.86
CA GLY A 265 6.21 11.97 4.37
C GLY A 265 7.33 11.66 5.37
N TRP A 266 7.81 10.42 5.34
CA TRP A 266 8.99 10.00 6.13
C TRP A 266 10.32 10.45 5.50
N TYR A 267 10.33 10.79 4.20
CA TYR A 267 11.55 11.14 3.48
C TYR A 267 12.17 12.46 3.97
N ARG A 268 11.36 13.52 3.99
CA ARG A 268 11.75 14.88 4.41
C ARG A 268 11.16 15.27 5.77
N GLY A 269 10.06 14.65 6.17
CA GLY A 269 9.35 15.02 7.40
C GLY A 269 10.17 14.80 8.66
N ARG A 270 9.66 15.33 9.78
CA ARG A 270 10.31 15.19 11.08
C ARG A 270 10.20 13.75 11.57
N LEU A 271 11.34 13.14 11.92
CA LEU A 271 11.43 11.80 12.52
C LEU A 271 12.43 11.79 13.69
N GLY A 272 12.24 10.91 14.67
CA GLY A 272 13.14 10.72 15.82
C GLY A 272 12.68 11.36 17.13
N LEU A 273 13.41 11.04 18.21
CA LEU A 273 13.04 11.36 19.60
C LEU A 273 13.46 12.78 20.03
N PRO A 274 12.77 13.42 20.99
CA PRO A 274 13.15 14.75 21.47
C PRO A 274 14.44 14.80 22.33
N HIS A 275 15.11 13.69 22.65
CA HIS A 275 16.27 13.69 23.55
C HIS A 275 17.61 13.94 22.82
N LYS A 276 18.46 14.83 23.37
CA LYS A 276 19.82 15.26 22.93
C LYS A 276 20.74 14.28 22.16
N ARG A 277 20.54 12.96 22.21
CA ARG A 277 21.33 11.97 21.46
C ARG A 277 20.68 11.54 20.12
N TRP A 278 19.37 11.79 19.99
CA TRP A 278 18.49 11.35 18.88
C TRP A 278 17.46 12.42 18.49
N SER A 279 17.81 13.70 18.64
CA SER A 279 16.91 14.85 18.41
C SER A 279 16.10 14.68 17.12
N ALA A 280 14.78 14.85 17.17
CA ALA A 280 13.92 14.83 16.00
C ALA A 280 14.48 15.74 14.89
N ARG A 281 14.65 15.21 13.69
CA ARG A 281 15.24 15.91 12.54
C ARG A 281 14.33 15.77 11.33
N ARG A 282 14.27 16.84 10.53
CA ARG A 282 13.76 16.81 9.16
C ARG A 282 14.86 16.44 8.19
N GLY A 283 14.49 15.99 7.00
CA GLY A 283 15.40 15.73 5.90
C GLY A 283 16.39 14.62 6.19
N ILE A 284 15.95 13.55 6.88
CA ILE A 284 16.80 12.38 7.16
C ILE A 284 17.31 11.76 5.87
N TYR A 285 16.44 11.64 4.87
CA TYR A 285 16.75 11.01 3.59
C TYR A 285 17.05 12.01 2.47
N GLY A 286 16.46 13.21 2.55
CA GLY A 286 16.78 14.30 1.64
C GLY A 286 16.00 15.58 1.94
N LYS A 287 16.47 16.67 1.36
CA LYS A 287 15.93 18.03 1.58
C LYS A 287 14.91 18.46 0.54
N GLU A 288 14.87 17.78 -0.61
CA GLU A 288 13.99 18.07 -1.73
C GLU A 288 12.99 16.92 -1.89
N THR A 289 11.69 17.22 -1.80
CA THR A 289 10.64 16.24 -2.16
C THR A 289 10.52 16.15 -3.67
N GLY A 290 9.97 15.05 -4.17
CA GLY A 290 9.83 14.83 -5.61
C GLY A 290 9.12 13.53 -5.89
N PHE A 291 8.94 13.22 -7.17
CA PHE A 291 8.37 11.94 -7.58
C PHE A 291 8.93 11.50 -8.92
N MET A 292 8.75 10.22 -9.21
CA MET A 292 9.09 9.62 -10.50
C MET A 292 7.93 8.76 -10.94
N ALA A 293 7.51 8.90 -12.19
CA ALA A 293 6.38 8.14 -12.73
C ALA A 293 6.53 7.84 -14.22
N LEU A 294 6.06 6.64 -14.60
CA LEU A 294 5.89 6.19 -15.97
C LEU A 294 4.42 5.87 -16.18
N PHE A 295 3.83 6.46 -17.22
CA PHE A 295 2.47 6.20 -17.66
C PHE A 295 2.53 5.41 -18.97
N GLU A 296 1.81 4.29 -19.04
CA GLU A 296 1.69 3.46 -20.24
C GLU A 296 0.23 3.29 -20.61
N THR A 297 -0.07 3.40 -21.90
CA THR A 297 -1.41 3.16 -22.46
C THR A 297 -1.30 2.18 -23.62
N PHE A 298 -2.26 1.25 -23.67
CA PHE A 298 -2.37 0.19 -24.66
C PHE A 298 -3.76 0.22 -25.27
N GLY A 299 -3.86 0.29 -26.60
CA GLY A 299 -5.12 0.43 -27.30
C GLY A 299 -4.93 0.38 -28.81
N SER A 300 -5.56 1.30 -29.55
CA SER A 300 -5.27 1.46 -30.99
C SER A 300 -3.84 1.90 -31.26
N GLU A 301 -3.22 2.53 -30.28
CA GLU A 301 -1.82 2.93 -30.26
C GLU A 301 -1.27 2.65 -28.87
N THR A 302 -0.05 2.11 -28.80
CA THR A 302 0.70 2.02 -27.55
C THR A 302 1.47 3.32 -27.36
N LYS A 303 1.25 4.00 -26.24
CA LYS A 303 1.96 5.24 -25.91
C LYS A 303 2.41 5.24 -24.47
N SER A 304 3.53 5.92 -24.22
CA SER A 304 4.02 6.20 -22.88
C SER A 304 4.41 7.67 -22.71
N PHE A 305 4.38 8.14 -21.48
CA PHE A 305 5.00 9.41 -21.07
C PHE A 305 5.46 9.29 -19.62
N TRP A 306 6.47 10.06 -19.23
CA TRP A 306 7.14 9.89 -17.94
C TRP A 306 7.64 11.22 -17.37
N THR A 307 8.17 11.18 -16.15
CA THR A 307 8.79 12.34 -15.50
C THR A 307 10.18 12.63 -16.06
N GLY A 308 10.47 13.90 -16.34
CA GLY A 308 11.71 14.35 -16.98
C GLY A 308 11.90 15.85 -16.88
N SER A 309 12.92 16.39 -17.56
CA SER A 309 13.05 17.84 -17.69
C SER A 309 11.81 18.45 -18.34
N THR A 310 11.46 19.68 -17.96
CA THR A 310 10.27 20.36 -18.52
C THR A 310 10.34 20.47 -20.04
N SER A 311 11.52 20.77 -20.59
CA SER A 311 11.75 20.89 -22.02
C SER A 311 11.53 19.59 -22.79
N GLU A 312 11.73 18.44 -22.15
CA GLU A 312 11.56 17.12 -22.78
C GLU A 312 10.15 16.55 -22.56
N THR A 313 9.60 16.74 -21.36
CA THR A 313 8.41 16.01 -20.91
C THR A 313 7.20 16.88 -20.66
N GLY A 314 7.35 18.21 -20.58
CA GLY A 314 6.26 19.15 -20.37
C GLY A 314 5.78 19.27 -18.92
N TRP A 315 6.36 18.55 -17.97
CA TRP A 315 6.00 18.65 -16.55
C TRP A 315 6.26 20.05 -16.00
N LYS A 316 5.28 20.59 -15.28
CA LYS A 316 5.39 21.84 -14.51
C LYS A 316 4.98 21.60 -13.06
N CYS A 317 5.33 22.51 -12.17
CA CYS A 317 4.94 22.47 -10.77
C CYS A 317 4.47 23.83 -10.25
N ILE A 318 3.74 23.79 -9.15
CA ILE A 318 3.24 24.96 -8.44
C ILE A 318 3.35 24.71 -6.93
N GLN A 319 3.71 25.76 -6.18
CA GLN A 319 3.80 25.70 -4.72
C GLN A 319 2.45 25.97 -4.05
N ARG A 320 1.57 26.74 -4.69
CA ARG A 320 0.22 27.05 -4.19
C ARG A 320 -0.63 25.78 -4.14
N SER A 321 -1.14 25.43 -2.97
CA SER A 321 -1.97 24.25 -2.71
C SER A 321 -2.92 24.52 -1.54
N PRO A 322 -4.11 23.88 -1.51
CA PRO A 322 -5.00 23.94 -0.35
C PRO A 322 -4.37 23.38 0.93
N ILE A 323 -3.41 22.47 0.82
CA ILE A 323 -2.68 21.94 1.98
C ILE A 323 -1.48 22.85 2.24
N LEU A 324 -1.61 23.72 3.24
CA LEU A 324 -0.65 24.74 3.59
C LEU A 324 0.58 24.16 4.30
N GLU A 325 0.37 23.14 5.12
CA GLU A 325 1.39 22.43 5.88
C GLU A 325 0.88 21.02 6.16
N THR A 326 1.77 20.03 6.14
CA THR A 326 1.43 18.66 6.54
C THR A 326 2.65 17.95 7.13
N GLU A 327 2.45 17.29 8.26
CA GLU A 327 3.44 16.46 8.92
C GLU A 327 2.80 15.24 9.55
N ILE A 328 3.54 14.12 9.58
CA ILE A 328 3.11 12.89 10.24
C ILE A 328 2.83 13.12 11.74
N TYR A 329 3.66 13.88 12.44
CA TYR A 329 3.50 14.11 13.89
C TYR A 329 2.62 15.31 14.24
N ASP A 330 2.68 16.38 13.45
CA ASP A 330 2.05 17.65 13.82
C ASP A 330 0.65 17.82 13.28
N GLY A 331 0.31 17.14 12.17
CA GLY A 331 -1.00 17.21 11.52
C GLY A 331 -0.98 17.95 10.19
N GLU A 332 -2.17 18.21 9.65
CA GLU A 332 -2.39 18.86 8.36
C GLU A 332 -3.26 20.11 8.48
N HIS A 333 -2.84 21.18 7.80
CA HIS A 333 -3.54 22.45 7.77
C HIS A 333 -4.03 22.75 6.35
N HIS A 334 -5.35 22.73 6.18
CA HIS A 334 -6.01 22.88 4.89
C HIS A 334 -6.86 24.16 4.83
N ASP A 335 -6.77 24.89 3.72
CA ASP A 335 -7.57 26.07 3.42
C ASP A 335 -8.31 25.90 2.09
N ALA A 336 -9.61 25.58 2.18
CA ALA A 336 -10.44 25.26 1.01
C ALA A 336 -10.73 26.48 0.13
N ARG A 337 -10.38 27.69 0.57
CA ARG A 337 -10.43 28.90 -0.27
C ARG A 337 -9.33 28.91 -1.34
N ILE A 338 -8.34 28.02 -1.23
CA ILE A 338 -7.23 27.89 -2.17
C ILE A 338 -7.46 26.69 -3.09
N THR A 339 -7.55 26.94 -4.39
CA THR A 339 -7.72 25.92 -5.42
C THR A 339 -6.59 25.99 -6.44
N ILE A 340 -6.02 24.85 -6.84
CA ILE A 340 -4.92 24.79 -7.83
C ILE A 340 -5.47 25.05 -9.25
N GLU A 341 -6.75 24.79 -9.46
CA GLU A 341 -7.48 24.88 -10.73
C GLU A 341 -7.52 26.31 -11.27
N THR A 342 -7.49 27.31 -10.39
CA THR A 342 -7.59 28.74 -10.73
C THR A 342 -6.23 29.44 -10.85
N ALA A 343 -5.13 28.70 -10.68
CA ALA A 343 -3.79 29.27 -10.76
C ALA A 343 -3.47 29.78 -12.17
N GLY A 344 -2.89 30.98 -12.25
CA GLY A 344 -2.41 31.59 -13.49
C GLY A 344 -1.27 30.81 -14.13
N GLN A 345 -1.10 30.92 -15.46
CA GLN A 345 -0.03 30.20 -16.18
C GLN A 345 1.38 30.57 -15.68
N ASP A 346 1.56 31.80 -15.20
CA ASP A 346 2.81 32.31 -14.63
C ASP A 346 3.14 31.73 -13.26
N GLU A 347 2.15 31.17 -12.54
CA GLU A 347 2.37 30.45 -11.27
C GLU A 347 2.98 29.06 -11.50
N TRP A 348 2.76 28.46 -12.67
CA TRP A 348 3.32 27.17 -13.04
C TRP A 348 4.78 27.30 -13.47
N LYS A 349 5.69 26.76 -12.68
CA LYS A 349 7.13 26.79 -12.91
C LYS A 349 7.62 25.49 -13.52
N ASP A 350 8.73 25.59 -14.24
CA ASP A 350 9.42 24.43 -14.78
C ASP A 350 9.96 23.56 -13.63
N VAL A 351 9.81 22.25 -13.76
CA VAL A 351 10.38 21.29 -12.80
C VAL A 351 11.89 21.20 -12.96
N LYS A 352 12.57 20.87 -11.86
CA LYS A 352 13.99 20.56 -11.82
C LYS A 352 14.14 19.04 -11.83
N PRO A 353 14.84 18.43 -12.81
CA PRO A 353 15.31 17.06 -12.68
C PRO A 353 16.19 16.90 -11.45
N ILE A 354 16.01 15.85 -10.67
CA ILE A 354 17.00 15.45 -9.66
C ILE A 354 18.12 14.72 -10.43
N PRO A 355 19.31 15.31 -10.63
CA PRO A 355 20.33 14.75 -11.52
C PRO A 355 20.84 13.37 -11.07
N GLU A 356 21.55 12.67 -11.96
CA GLU A 356 22.16 11.32 -11.79
C GLU A 356 22.96 11.07 -10.49
N VAL A 357 23.24 12.12 -9.71
CA VAL A 357 23.66 12.02 -8.31
C VAL A 357 22.71 11.14 -7.48
N PHE A 358 21.44 11.04 -7.90
CA PHE A 358 20.46 10.08 -7.37
C PHE A 358 20.98 8.64 -7.34
N ILE A 359 21.72 8.19 -8.36
CA ILE A 359 22.28 6.82 -8.40
C ILE A 359 23.56 6.72 -7.55
N SER A 360 24.38 7.76 -7.47
CA SER A 360 25.67 7.72 -6.78
C SER A 360 25.58 7.99 -5.27
N GLU A 361 24.54 8.69 -4.81
CA GLU A 361 24.27 8.93 -3.38
C GLU A 361 23.43 7.80 -2.74
N LEU A 362 22.50 7.17 -3.47
CA LEU A 362 21.96 5.86 -3.05
C LEU A 362 23.07 4.79 -2.92
N ARG A 363 24.15 4.92 -3.70
CA ARG A 363 25.34 4.05 -3.65
C ARG A 363 26.28 4.31 -2.46
N ARG A 364 26.13 5.41 -1.71
CA ARG A 364 27.05 5.79 -0.63
C ARG A 364 26.30 6.11 0.67
N PRO A 365 26.44 5.31 1.74
CA PRO A 365 26.10 5.82 3.06
C PRO A 365 27.09 6.94 3.40
N ALA A 366 26.62 8.19 3.41
CA ALA A 366 27.38 9.31 3.94
C ALA A 366 27.42 9.23 5.46
N LEU A 367 28.28 8.37 6.00
CA LEU A 367 28.78 8.46 7.37
C LEU A 367 30.11 9.21 7.33
N ASN A 368 30.02 10.54 7.26
CA ASN A 368 31.16 11.40 7.54
C ASN A 368 31.00 11.90 8.98
N GLU A 369 31.70 11.19 9.87
CA GLU A 369 31.80 11.41 11.30
C GLU A 369 32.29 12.83 11.63
N GLN A 370 31.62 13.50 12.56
CA GLN A 370 32.32 13.88 13.79
C GLN A 370 31.45 13.50 15.00
N THR A 371 31.89 12.40 15.63
CA THR A 371 31.45 11.80 16.90
C THR A 371 30.13 11.01 16.90
N VAL A 372 30.19 9.78 16.37
CA VAL A 372 29.42 8.68 16.97
C VAL A 372 30.30 7.46 17.21
N ASN A 373 30.64 7.23 18.47
CA ASN A 373 31.41 6.08 18.89
C ASN A 373 30.44 4.88 19.09
N TRP A 374 30.07 4.24 17.99
CA TRP A 374 29.43 2.92 18.01
C TRP A 374 30.52 1.86 18.03
N ARG A 375 30.66 1.13 19.14
CA ARG A 375 31.49 -0.06 19.22
C ARG A 375 30.92 -1.16 18.30
N THR A 376 31.41 -1.14 17.06
CA THR A 376 31.81 -2.29 16.24
C THR A 376 30.85 -3.50 16.21
N LEU A 377 29.75 -3.36 15.49
CA LEU A 377 29.35 -4.41 14.54
C LEU A 377 29.99 -4.03 13.20
N LYS A 378 31.03 -4.77 12.78
CA LYS A 378 31.57 -4.67 11.42
C LYS A 378 30.52 -5.22 10.46
N TRP A 379 29.62 -4.36 9.98
CA TRP A 379 28.97 -4.60 8.71
C TRP A 379 30.01 -4.29 7.65
N ASP A 380 30.46 -5.31 6.92
CA ASP A 380 31.48 -5.20 5.90
C ASP A 380 30.89 -4.56 4.63
N ILE A 381 30.67 -3.24 4.72
CA ILE A 381 30.08 -2.36 3.69
C ILE A 381 31.00 -2.25 2.45
N GLU A 382 32.28 -2.60 2.57
CA GLU A 382 33.24 -2.59 1.45
C GLU A 382 32.96 -3.68 0.39
N SER A 383 32.03 -4.61 0.66
CA SER A 383 31.61 -5.65 -0.28
C SER A 383 30.47 -5.25 -1.23
N TRP A 384 29.95 -4.02 -1.14
CA TRP A 384 28.83 -3.57 -1.99
C TRP A 384 29.32 -3.22 -3.39
N SER A 385 29.13 -4.15 -4.33
CA SER A 385 29.38 -3.93 -5.76
C SER A 385 28.29 -3.04 -6.38
N THR A 386 28.58 -2.45 -7.54
CA THR A 386 27.61 -1.73 -8.39
C THR A 386 26.35 -2.54 -8.74
N GLU A 387 26.40 -3.86 -8.56
CA GLU A 387 25.31 -4.84 -8.73
C GLU A 387 24.26 -4.78 -7.59
N THR A 388 24.57 -4.13 -6.47
CA THR A 388 23.65 -3.96 -5.31
C THR A 388 22.80 -2.70 -5.46
N ALA A 389 23.28 -1.70 -6.21
CA ALA A 389 22.58 -0.44 -6.45
C ALA A 389 21.48 -0.53 -7.52
N THR A 390 21.52 -1.56 -8.37
CA THR A 390 20.49 -1.85 -9.39
C THR A 390 19.22 -2.48 -8.81
N LYS A 391 19.20 -2.83 -7.50
CA LYS A 391 18.03 -3.38 -6.78
C LYS A 391 17.29 -2.36 -5.91
N SER A 392 17.60 -1.08 -6.02
CA SER A 392 17.04 -0.04 -5.15
C SER A 392 15.60 0.31 -5.48
N LEU A 393 15.13 0.18 -6.72
CA LEU A 393 13.74 0.45 -7.08
C LEU A 393 12.99 -0.85 -7.38
N GLN A 394 11.95 -1.15 -6.63
CA GLN A 394 11.19 -2.38 -6.77
C GLN A 394 9.71 -2.18 -6.50
N ALA A 395 8.87 -3.07 -6.99
CA ALA A 395 7.46 -3.09 -6.66
C ALA A 395 7.26 -3.18 -5.14
N GLN A 396 6.26 -2.47 -4.63
CA GLN A 396 5.82 -2.64 -3.25
C GLN A 396 5.21 -4.02 -3.07
N THR A 397 5.78 -4.82 -2.16
CA THR A 397 5.27 -6.15 -1.83
C THR A 397 4.38 -6.15 -0.58
N ALA A 398 4.63 -5.22 0.35
CA ALA A 398 3.81 -5.04 1.54
C ALA A 398 2.43 -4.47 1.18
N PRO A 399 1.37 -4.78 1.96
CA PRO A 399 0.05 -4.19 1.75
C PRO A 399 0.09 -2.68 1.69
N LEU A 400 -0.73 -2.11 0.82
CA LEU A 400 -0.94 -0.67 0.75
C LEU A 400 -1.59 -0.19 2.06
N ILE A 401 -1.32 1.06 2.44
CA ILE A 401 -2.03 1.69 3.55
C ILE A 401 -3.41 2.11 3.03
N ARG A 402 -4.47 1.56 3.61
CA ARG A 402 -5.86 1.79 3.16
C ARG A 402 -6.80 2.13 4.31
N HIS A 403 -7.93 2.73 3.95
CA HIS A 403 -9.07 2.83 4.84
C HIS A 403 -9.67 1.43 5.05
N THR A 404 -9.74 0.98 6.29
CA THR A 404 -10.17 -0.39 6.61
C THR A 404 -11.43 -0.47 7.47
N GLN A 405 -11.82 0.61 8.16
CA GLN A 405 -13.07 0.70 8.94
C GLN A 405 -13.37 2.14 9.34
N THR A 406 -14.66 2.45 9.52
CA THR A 406 -15.15 3.76 9.98
C THR A 406 -15.87 3.61 11.32
N PHE A 407 -15.64 4.55 12.23
CA PHE A 407 -16.36 4.72 13.49
C PHE A 407 -17.19 6.01 13.43
N PRO A 408 -18.51 5.95 13.70
CA PRO A 408 -19.32 7.15 13.83
C PRO A 408 -18.95 7.91 15.10
N LEU A 409 -19.22 9.22 15.12
CA LEU A 409 -19.18 10.01 16.35
C LEU A 409 -20.15 9.39 17.38
N LYS A 410 -19.62 8.91 18.50
CA LYS A 410 -20.44 8.29 19.56
C LYS A 410 -21.12 9.34 20.41
N GLY A 411 -20.44 10.46 20.67
CA GLY A 411 -20.97 11.55 21.46
C GLY A 411 -20.02 12.73 21.57
N THR A 412 -20.55 13.82 22.09
CA THR A 412 -19.81 15.06 22.35
C THR A 412 -19.76 15.30 23.85
N ILE A 413 -18.55 15.46 24.36
CA ILE A 413 -18.22 15.78 25.75
C ILE A 413 -17.97 17.28 25.84
N LYS A 414 -18.56 17.92 26.86
CA LYS A 414 -18.14 19.24 27.31
C LYS A 414 -17.21 19.06 28.51
N THR A 415 -15.95 19.45 28.35
CA THR A 415 -14.97 19.31 29.44
C THR A 415 -15.23 20.32 30.55
N PRO A 416 -14.69 20.12 31.77
CA PRO A 416 -14.85 21.09 32.85
C PRO A 416 -14.36 22.51 32.54
N LYS A 417 -13.36 22.67 31.65
CA LYS A 417 -12.89 23.97 31.15
C LYS A 417 -13.70 24.49 29.95
N GLY A 418 -14.81 23.84 29.61
CA GLY A 418 -15.75 24.26 28.57
C GLY A 418 -15.32 23.91 27.13
N LYS A 419 -14.32 23.04 26.95
CA LYS A 419 -13.91 22.58 25.61
C LYS A 419 -14.91 21.55 25.06
N THR A 420 -14.97 21.48 23.73
CA THR A 420 -15.75 20.45 23.02
C THR A 420 -14.83 19.31 22.65
N VAL A 421 -15.17 18.09 23.05
CA VAL A 421 -14.42 16.89 22.71
C VAL A 421 -15.36 15.86 22.10
N TRP A 422 -15.02 15.36 20.92
CA TRP A 422 -15.68 14.25 20.26
C TRP A 422 -15.12 12.92 20.77
N ASP A 423 -15.99 11.95 21.08
CA ASP A 423 -15.63 10.58 21.43
C ASP A 423 -16.07 9.64 20.28
N PHE A 424 -15.13 8.88 19.73
CA PHE A 424 -15.39 7.85 18.70
C PHE A 424 -15.47 6.42 19.28
N ALA A 425 -15.48 6.28 20.60
CA ALA A 425 -15.59 5.05 21.39
C ALA A 425 -14.42 4.05 21.29
N GLN A 426 -13.66 4.08 20.19
CA GLN A 426 -12.51 3.22 19.93
C GLN A 426 -11.23 4.05 19.79
N ASN A 427 -10.14 3.60 20.40
CA ASN A 427 -8.81 4.14 20.10
C ASN A 427 -8.31 3.52 18.79
N ILE A 428 -8.06 4.35 17.79
CA ILE A 428 -7.69 3.94 16.43
C ILE A 428 -6.41 4.63 15.97
N THR A 429 -5.79 4.08 14.93
CA THR A 429 -4.84 4.81 14.09
C THR A 429 -5.54 5.24 12.80
N GLY A 430 -5.49 6.53 12.49
CA GLY A 430 -6.07 7.04 11.25
C GLY A 430 -6.35 8.52 11.30
N LYS A 431 -7.51 8.92 10.75
CA LYS A 431 -7.85 10.33 10.51
C LYS A 431 -9.34 10.54 10.73
N ILE A 432 -9.75 11.77 11.02
CA ILE A 432 -11.18 12.13 10.94
C ILE A 432 -11.56 12.48 9.50
N LYS A 433 -12.83 12.25 9.15
CA LYS A 433 -13.49 12.87 8.00
C LYS A 433 -14.65 13.70 8.53
N ILE A 434 -14.74 14.95 8.08
CA ILE A 434 -15.84 15.84 8.40
C ILE A 434 -16.68 16.15 7.18
N LYS A 435 -17.96 16.48 7.42
CA LYS A 435 -18.89 17.00 6.42
C LYS A 435 -19.76 18.06 7.05
N GLY A 436 -19.89 19.21 6.41
CA GLY A 436 -20.76 20.27 6.91
C GLY A 436 -20.62 21.56 6.13
N SER A 437 -21.27 22.62 6.61
CA SER A 437 -21.24 23.94 6.00
C SER A 437 -20.96 24.98 7.07
N ALA A 438 -20.04 25.91 6.77
CA ALA A 438 -19.75 27.04 7.62
C ALA A 438 -19.41 28.27 6.76
N PRO A 439 -19.53 29.50 7.28
CA PRO A 439 -19.15 30.70 6.55
C PRO A 439 -17.68 30.65 6.06
N ALA A 440 -17.42 31.24 4.90
CA ALA A 440 -16.08 31.35 4.32
C ALA A 440 -15.06 31.88 5.33
N GLY A 441 -13.92 31.19 5.45
CA GLY A 441 -12.86 31.55 6.40
C GLY A 441 -13.08 31.06 7.84
N THR A 442 -14.20 30.38 8.13
CA THR A 442 -14.35 29.65 9.40
C THR A 442 -13.27 28.59 9.49
N LYS A 443 -12.46 28.60 10.55
CA LYS A 443 -11.40 27.63 10.78
C LYS A 443 -11.75 26.73 11.96
N LEU A 444 -11.81 25.42 11.71
CA LEU A 444 -11.90 24.41 12.76
C LEU A 444 -10.52 23.80 13.01
N THR A 445 -10.22 23.50 14.27
CA THR A 445 -8.97 22.86 14.70
C THR A 445 -9.29 21.59 15.48
N PHE A 446 -8.57 20.51 15.21
CA PHE A 446 -8.84 19.16 15.68
C PHE A 446 -7.60 18.58 16.35
N LEU A 447 -7.56 18.60 17.69
CA LEU A 447 -6.48 17.98 18.48
C LEU A 447 -6.86 16.54 18.81
N HIS A 448 -6.05 15.58 18.35
CA HIS A 448 -6.27 14.15 18.50
C HIS A 448 -5.58 13.60 19.74
N VAL A 449 -6.31 12.92 20.63
CA VAL A 449 -5.74 12.31 21.85
C VAL A 449 -6.33 10.91 22.14
N GLU A 450 -5.53 10.03 22.74
CA GLU A 450 -5.98 8.68 23.11
C GLU A 450 -6.85 8.67 24.36
N ILE A 451 -6.56 9.56 25.33
CA ILE A 451 -7.19 9.58 26.64
C ILE A 451 -7.59 10.99 27.05
N LEU A 452 -8.53 11.07 28.00
CA LEU A 452 -8.76 12.27 28.81
C LEU A 452 -7.91 12.18 30.08
N ASP A 453 -7.49 13.33 30.60
CA ASP A 453 -6.76 13.38 31.87
C ASP A 453 -7.71 13.19 33.08
N HIS A 454 -7.15 13.21 34.29
CA HIS A 454 -7.90 13.05 35.52
C HIS A 454 -8.92 14.18 35.80
N GLU A 455 -8.81 15.32 35.11
CA GLU A 455 -9.78 16.41 35.15
C GLU A 455 -10.83 16.26 34.04
N GLY A 456 -10.71 15.30 33.13
CA GLY A 456 -11.60 15.11 32.00
C GLY A 456 -11.28 16.00 30.79
N GLU A 457 -10.09 16.60 30.73
CA GLU A 457 -9.60 17.37 29.59
C GLU A 457 -8.84 16.48 28.60
N ALA A 458 -8.64 16.95 27.37
CA ALA A 458 -7.83 16.24 26.37
C ALA A 458 -6.37 16.10 26.84
N CYS A 459 -5.89 14.86 26.99
CA CYS A 459 -4.55 14.58 27.51
C CYS A 459 -3.50 14.59 26.40
N TRP A 460 -2.99 15.77 26.08
CA TRP A 460 -1.95 15.93 25.04
C TRP A 460 -0.53 15.62 25.53
N ILE A 461 -0.27 15.58 26.84
CA ILE A 461 1.08 15.41 27.40
C ILE A 461 1.77 14.10 26.95
N ILE A 462 0.99 13.05 26.69
CA ILE A 462 1.49 11.74 26.23
C ILE A 462 1.95 11.75 24.76
N LEU A 463 1.57 12.79 23.99
CA LEU A 463 2.03 13.00 22.61
C LEU A 463 3.46 13.53 22.55
N ARG A 464 3.99 14.03 23.68
CA ARG A 464 5.32 14.64 23.81
C ARG A 464 5.49 15.81 22.83
N GLY A 465 6.38 15.71 21.85
CA GLY A 465 6.62 16.73 20.84
C GLY A 465 5.77 16.60 19.58
N ALA A 466 4.82 15.66 19.49
CA ALA A 466 3.84 15.61 18.40
C ALA A 466 2.65 16.53 18.72
N LYS A 467 2.28 17.42 17.78
CA LYS A 467 1.09 18.26 17.96
C LYS A 467 -0.23 17.51 17.71
N ALA A 468 -0.22 16.51 16.81
CA ALA A 468 -1.39 15.73 16.40
C ALA A 468 -2.65 16.59 16.14
N THR A 469 -2.46 17.73 15.47
CA THR A 469 -3.50 18.75 15.32
C THR A 469 -3.71 19.09 13.87
N ASP A 470 -4.90 18.79 13.36
CA ASP A 470 -5.29 19.19 12.01
C ASP A 470 -6.15 20.46 12.04
N SER A 471 -6.23 21.16 10.92
CA SER A 471 -7.19 22.27 10.78
C SER A 471 -7.76 22.39 9.39
N TYR A 472 -9.04 22.74 9.31
CA TYR A 472 -9.74 22.98 8.05
C TYR A 472 -10.37 24.38 8.05
N THR A 473 -10.11 25.15 7.00
CA THR A 473 -10.73 26.46 6.76
C THR A 473 -11.72 26.35 5.61
N PHE A 474 -12.99 26.61 5.89
CA PHE A 474 -14.09 26.48 4.93
C PHE A 474 -13.99 27.52 3.80
N SER A 475 -14.33 27.11 2.57
CA SER A 475 -14.49 28.05 1.46
C SER A 475 -15.79 28.85 1.57
N GLY A 476 -16.80 28.28 2.23
CA GLY A 476 -18.14 28.85 2.34
C GLY A 476 -19.08 28.45 1.21
N ASP A 477 -18.66 27.54 0.33
CA ASP A 477 -19.40 27.14 -0.87
C ASP A 477 -20.27 25.91 -0.63
N GLY A 478 -21.29 26.07 0.22
CA GLY A 478 -22.27 25.02 0.50
C GLY A 478 -21.73 23.95 1.46
N VAL A 479 -22.04 22.68 1.18
CA VAL A 479 -21.61 21.55 2.02
C VAL A 479 -20.25 21.06 1.53
N GLU A 480 -19.27 21.11 2.41
CA GLU A 480 -17.89 20.73 2.18
C GLU A 480 -17.58 19.39 2.89
N GLU A 481 -16.73 18.55 2.26
CA GLU A 481 -16.20 17.33 2.86
C GLU A 481 -14.67 17.43 2.92
N TRP A 482 -14.10 17.11 4.07
CA TRP A 482 -12.65 17.15 4.25
C TRP A 482 -12.13 16.00 5.11
N GLU A 483 -10.96 15.53 4.72
CA GLU A 483 -10.17 14.52 5.40
C GLU A 483 -8.69 14.84 5.14
N PRO A 484 -7.79 14.78 6.16
CA PRO A 484 -6.37 14.99 5.95
C PRO A 484 -5.75 14.00 4.97
N GLU A 485 -4.86 14.45 4.09
CA GLU A 485 -4.28 13.61 3.04
C GLU A 485 -2.95 12.97 3.48
N PHE A 486 -2.03 13.73 4.08
CA PHE A 486 -0.63 13.30 4.28
C PHE A 486 -0.18 13.19 5.74
N THR A 487 -1.13 13.01 6.66
CA THR A 487 -0.89 12.76 8.09
C THR A 487 -1.77 11.64 8.64
N PHE A 488 -1.49 11.19 9.86
CA PHE A 488 -2.32 10.24 10.62
C PHE A 488 -2.06 10.40 12.12
N HIS A 489 -3.02 9.97 12.95
CA HIS A 489 -2.97 10.10 14.41
C HIS A 489 -3.43 8.80 15.08
N GLY A 490 -2.90 8.53 16.28
CA GLY A 490 -3.46 7.56 17.21
C GLY A 490 -4.40 8.24 18.20
N PHE A 491 -5.71 7.95 18.16
CA PHE A 491 -6.70 8.66 18.97
C PHE A 491 -8.00 7.90 19.18
N ARG A 492 -8.68 8.27 20.28
CA ARG A 492 -10.11 7.99 20.51
C ARG A 492 -10.92 9.27 20.55
N TYR A 493 -10.32 10.32 21.11
CA TYR A 493 -10.96 11.60 21.36
C TYR A 493 -10.38 12.68 20.46
N VAL A 494 -11.22 13.62 20.04
CA VAL A 494 -10.78 14.80 19.29
C VAL A 494 -11.34 16.05 19.94
N GLN A 495 -10.47 16.92 20.46
CA GLN A 495 -10.87 18.25 20.89
C GLN A 495 -11.09 19.14 19.67
N VAL A 496 -12.23 19.81 19.62
CA VAL A 496 -12.64 20.69 18.52
C VAL A 496 -12.70 22.12 19.00
N ASP A 497 -11.89 22.97 18.39
CA ASP A 497 -11.87 24.42 18.61
C ASP A 497 -12.33 25.15 17.34
N GLY A 498 -12.97 26.31 17.51
CA GLY A 498 -13.41 27.17 16.39
C GLY A 498 -14.81 26.87 15.82
N LEU A 499 -15.53 25.88 16.36
CA LEU A 499 -16.89 25.53 15.93
C LEU A 499 -17.90 26.64 16.32
N PRO A 500 -18.51 27.35 15.35
CA PRO A 500 -19.48 28.40 15.65
C PRO A 500 -20.77 27.84 16.26
N GLU A 501 -21.47 28.66 17.03
CA GLU A 501 -22.79 28.28 17.59
C GLU A 501 -23.80 28.04 16.45
N GLY A 502 -24.56 26.94 16.55
CA GLY A 502 -25.56 26.55 15.55
C GLY A 502 -25.01 25.90 14.28
N VAL A 503 -23.70 25.77 14.13
CA VAL A 503 -23.09 25.01 13.02
C VAL A 503 -22.98 23.54 13.42
N GLU A 504 -23.62 22.68 12.62
CA GLU A 504 -23.51 21.23 12.76
C GLU A 504 -22.51 20.68 11.75
N ILE A 505 -21.56 19.89 12.25
CA ILE A 505 -20.55 19.19 11.46
C ILE A 505 -20.71 17.70 11.73
N GLU A 506 -20.99 16.93 10.69
CA GLU A 506 -20.91 15.48 10.73
C GLU A 506 -19.43 15.08 10.79
N ALA A 507 -19.11 14.13 11.66
CA ALA A 507 -17.74 13.63 11.81
C ALA A 507 -17.72 12.11 11.98
N VAL A 508 -16.74 11.48 11.34
CA VAL A 508 -16.42 10.06 11.51
C VAL A 508 -14.91 9.90 11.69
N ALA A 509 -14.50 8.88 12.44
CA ALA A 509 -13.11 8.48 12.55
C ALA A 509 -12.85 7.29 11.61
N LYS A 510 -11.87 7.43 10.72
CA LYS A 510 -11.49 6.42 9.72
C LYS A 510 -10.17 5.78 10.10
N VAL A 511 -10.18 4.46 10.18
CA VAL A 511 -9.00 3.65 10.49
C VAL A 511 -8.15 3.48 9.24
N TYR A 512 -6.87 3.79 9.35
CA TYR A 512 -5.87 3.58 8.31
C TYR A 512 -4.72 2.74 8.83
N GLY A 513 -4.25 1.83 7.99
CA GLY A 513 -3.12 0.96 8.25
C GLY A 513 -2.83 0.12 7.01
N SER A 514 -1.75 -0.66 7.04
CA SER A 514 -1.48 -1.68 6.04
C SER A 514 -2.68 -2.63 5.94
N ASP A 515 -3.18 -2.86 4.73
CA ASP A 515 -4.38 -3.69 4.45
C ASP A 515 -4.04 -5.18 4.47
N CYS A 516 -3.64 -5.65 5.66
CA CYS A 516 -3.19 -7.01 5.89
C CYS A 516 -4.35 -8.02 5.77
N GLU A 517 -4.02 -9.30 5.51
CA GLU A 517 -5.02 -10.37 5.50
C GLU A 517 -5.70 -10.48 6.89
N LYS A 518 -7.03 -10.58 6.89
CA LYS A 518 -7.88 -10.63 8.08
C LYS A 518 -8.51 -12.02 8.27
N GLY A 519 -8.98 -12.34 9.46
CA GLY A 519 -9.83 -13.50 9.76
C GLY A 519 -9.11 -14.74 10.25
N LEU A 520 -7.79 -14.71 10.45
CA LEU A 520 -7.04 -15.93 10.75
C LEU A 520 -7.06 -16.33 12.23
N LEU A 521 -7.33 -15.40 13.16
CA LEU A 521 -7.68 -15.72 14.56
C LEU A 521 -9.17 -15.45 14.77
N LYS A 522 -9.89 -16.54 15.06
CA LYS A 522 -11.24 -16.48 15.62
C LYS A 522 -11.13 -16.89 17.09
N PHE A 523 -11.46 -15.98 17.99
CA PHE A 523 -11.44 -16.22 19.43
C PHE A 523 -12.81 -15.90 20.02
N ASN A 524 -13.34 -16.83 20.81
CA ASN A 524 -14.54 -16.62 21.60
C ASN A 524 -14.40 -17.38 22.92
N SER A 525 -14.77 -16.72 24.01
CA SER A 525 -14.77 -17.27 25.36
C SER A 525 -16.07 -16.89 26.06
N THR A 526 -16.49 -17.70 27.02
CA THR A 526 -17.59 -17.36 27.93
C THR A 526 -17.22 -16.23 28.90
N HIS A 527 -15.93 -15.86 28.99
CA HIS A 527 -15.47 -14.74 29.81
C HIS A 527 -15.33 -13.47 28.96
N SER A 528 -16.23 -12.49 29.16
CA SER A 528 -16.29 -11.25 28.37
C SER A 528 -14.98 -10.47 28.37
N ASP A 529 -14.27 -10.43 29.49
CA ASP A 529 -13.01 -9.67 29.57
C ASP A 529 -11.89 -10.30 28.74
N LEU A 530 -11.91 -11.62 28.53
CA LEU A 530 -10.96 -12.27 27.62
C LEU A 530 -11.27 -11.91 26.17
N ASN A 531 -12.54 -11.86 25.80
CA ASN A 531 -12.94 -11.39 24.47
C ASN A 531 -12.50 -9.94 24.26
N ARG A 532 -12.77 -9.06 25.23
CA ARG A 532 -12.33 -7.66 25.21
C ARG A 532 -10.81 -7.53 25.14
N PHE A 533 -10.07 -8.37 25.88
CA PHE A 533 -8.60 -8.37 25.85
C PHE A 533 -8.06 -8.75 24.46
N VAL A 534 -8.62 -9.79 23.84
CA VAL A 534 -8.25 -10.17 22.47
C VAL A 534 -8.61 -9.08 21.47
N GLU A 535 -9.81 -8.49 21.55
CA GLU A 535 -10.20 -7.35 20.71
C GLU A 535 -9.21 -6.18 20.84
N ASN A 536 -8.75 -5.87 22.07
CA ASN A 536 -7.76 -4.83 22.29
C ASN A 536 -6.41 -5.16 21.61
N ILE A 537 -5.97 -6.42 21.67
CA ILE A 537 -4.76 -6.87 20.95
C ILE A 537 -4.92 -6.63 19.45
N GLN A 538 -6.07 -7.00 18.87
CA GLN A 538 -6.33 -6.82 17.43
C GLN A 538 -6.28 -5.34 17.03
N TRP A 539 -6.89 -4.46 17.83
CA TRP A 539 -6.85 -3.01 17.60
C TRP A 539 -5.45 -2.42 17.75
N SER A 540 -4.68 -2.84 18.76
CA SER A 540 -3.30 -2.41 18.92
C SER A 540 -2.39 -2.90 17.80
N THR A 541 -2.54 -4.14 17.33
CA THR A 541 -1.81 -4.66 16.16
C THR A 541 -2.15 -3.84 14.93
N ARG A 542 -3.45 -3.69 14.63
CA ARG A 542 -3.91 -2.92 13.47
C ARG A 542 -3.44 -1.46 13.52
N GLY A 543 -3.47 -0.85 14.69
CA GLY A 543 -3.02 0.52 14.87
C GLY A 543 -1.52 0.73 14.63
N ASN A 544 -0.70 -0.30 14.80
CA ASN A 544 0.75 -0.21 14.69
C ASN A 544 1.32 -0.76 13.38
N PHE A 545 0.50 -1.37 12.51
CA PHE A 545 0.91 -1.79 11.17
C PHE A 545 0.58 -0.67 10.18
N TYR A 546 1.51 0.28 10.03
CA TYR A 546 1.35 1.44 9.15
C TYR A 546 2.63 1.68 8.37
N ALA A 547 2.73 1.09 7.17
CA ALA A 547 3.96 0.90 6.37
C ALA A 547 5.04 0.03 7.05
N VAL A 548 5.36 0.29 8.32
CA VAL A 548 6.27 -0.51 9.16
C VAL A 548 5.56 -0.90 10.47
N PRO A 549 5.98 -1.99 11.15
CA PRO A 549 5.46 -2.33 12.48
C PRO A 549 6.02 -1.35 13.53
N THR A 550 5.19 -0.41 13.96
CA THR A 550 5.57 0.68 14.88
C THR A 550 5.41 0.27 16.35
N ASP A 551 6.14 0.95 17.25
CA ASP A 551 5.94 0.80 18.71
C ASP A 551 4.63 1.43 19.18
N CYS A 552 4.25 2.54 18.56
CA CYS A 552 3.05 3.29 18.89
C CYS A 552 2.62 4.20 17.71
N PRO A 553 1.34 4.59 17.61
CA PRO A 553 0.87 5.39 16.46
C PRO A 553 0.62 6.88 16.73
N GLN A 554 0.70 7.33 17.99
CA GLN A 554 0.21 8.65 18.43
C GLN A 554 1.32 9.69 18.61
N ARG A 555 2.40 9.36 19.32
CA ARG A 555 3.44 10.33 19.73
C ARG A 555 4.51 10.52 18.66
N ASP A 556 5.49 11.38 18.93
CA ASP A 556 6.66 11.69 18.11
C ASP A 556 7.71 10.56 18.07
N GLU A 557 7.28 9.35 17.70
CA GLU A 557 8.13 8.16 17.61
C GLU A 557 7.74 7.30 16.42
N ARG A 558 6.72 6.44 16.56
CA ARG A 558 6.16 5.65 15.46
C ARG A 558 7.25 4.93 14.66
N LEU A 559 8.24 4.37 15.36
CA LEU A 559 9.43 3.77 14.76
C LEU A 559 9.32 2.25 14.71
N GLY A 560 10.00 1.64 13.74
CA GLY A 560 10.12 0.18 13.60
C GLY A 560 11.00 -0.46 14.67
N TRP A 561 10.60 -0.42 15.94
CA TRP A 561 11.38 -0.98 17.04
C TRP A 561 11.47 -2.51 16.95
N SER A 562 12.69 -3.03 16.81
CA SER A 562 12.94 -4.45 16.60
C SER A 562 12.56 -5.31 17.82
N GLY A 563 12.71 -4.77 19.04
CA GLY A 563 12.33 -5.45 20.27
C GLY A 563 10.83 -5.72 20.35
N ASP A 564 10.03 -4.71 20.03
CA ASP A 564 8.57 -4.73 20.08
C ASP A 564 7.99 -5.75 19.10
N ILE A 565 8.44 -5.74 17.83
CA ILE A 565 7.94 -6.71 16.85
C ILE A 565 8.45 -8.14 17.12
N ASN A 566 9.63 -8.31 17.71
CA ASN A 566 10.15 -9.63 18.09
C ASN A 566 9.41 -10.20 19.32
N GLY A 567 9.20 -9.39 20.35
CA GLY A 567 8.54 -9.79 21.59
C GLY A 567 7.02 -9.85 21.48
N GLY A 568 6.43 -8.92 20.73
CA GLY A 568 5.02 -8.88 20.36
C GLY A 568 4.69 -9.74 19.13
N GLY A 569 5.60 -10.66 18.77
CA GLY A 569 5.59 -11.52 17.58
C GLY A 569 4.41 -12.50 17.53
N VAL A 570 3.21 -11.94 17.48
CA VAL A 570 2.06 -12.60 16.91
C VAL A 570 2.09 -12.25 15.43
N ASP A 571 2.15 -13.28 14.59
CA ASP A 571 2.16 -13.11 13.14
C ASP A 571 0.96 -12.23 12.73
N GLU A 572 1.22 -11.17 11.97
CA GLU A 572 0.24 -10.25 11.37
C GLU A 572 -0.93 -11.02 10.75
N ARG A 573 -0.59 -12.16 10.13
CA ARG A 573 -1.55 -13.08 9.54
C ARG A 573 -2.55 -13.54 10.61
N THR A 574 -2.09 -13.99 11.77
CA THR A 574 -3.00 -14.47 12.82
C THR A 574 -3.98 -13.43 13.36
N LEU A 575 -3.66 -12.13 13.49
CA LEU A 575 -4.42 -11.29 14.42
C LEU A 575 -5.49 -10.36 13.85
N GLN A 576 -5.49 -10.01 12.56
CA GLN A 576 -6.43 -8.98 12.11
C GLN A 576 -7.85 -9.54 11.91
N ASP A 577 -8.85 -8.91 12.53
CA ASP A 577 -10.31 -9.11 12.48
C ASP A 577 -10.84 -10.55 12.26
N GLY A 578 -11.35 -11.19 13.32
CA GLY A 578 -12.28 -12.30 13.19
C GLY A 578 -13.72 -11.77 13.14
N ASN A 579 -14.46 -12.05 12.06
CA ASN A 579 -15.91 -11.84 12.08
C ASN A 579 -16.51 -12.63 13.27
N ILE A 580 -17.12 -11.90 14.20
CA ILE A 580 -18.01 -12.45 15.22
C ILE A 580 -19.17 -13.09 14.45
N LEU A 581 -19.21 -14.42 14.40
CA LEU A 581 -20.44 -15.12 14.02
C LEU A 581 -21.42 -14.87 15.18
N GLU A 582 -22.37 -13.96 14.97
CA GLU A 582 -23.59 -13.92 15.78
C GLU A 582 -24.42 -15.16 15.45
N GLY A 583 -24.79 -15.93 16.48
CA GLY A 583 -25.75 -17.04 16.41
C GLY A 583 -25.24 -18.35 16.94
#